data_AF-A0A496B7B9-F1
#
_entry.id   AF-A0A496B7B9-F1
#
_cell.length_a   1.000
_cell.length_b   1.000
_cell.length_c   1.000
_cell.angle_alpha   90.00
_cell.angle_beta   90.00
_cell.angle_gamma   90.00
#
_symmetry.space_group_name_H-M   'P 1'
#
loop_
_entity.id
_entity.type
_entity.pdbx_description
1 polymer ?
#
loop_
_entity_poly.entity_id
_entity_poly.type
_entity_poly.pdbx_seq_one_letter_code
_entity_poly.pdbx_strand_id
1 'polypeptide(L)'
;MQTGYEAIQAEGAEIIAISADTPTTVGITRRALQITYPLLSDEAKSAITAYNVLDPGNEQIARPATYLIDESGIIRWKFLDVQLGKRLSSAEIVAELQKL
;
A
#
# COMPACT_ATOMS: atom_id res chain seq x y z
N MET A 1 -6.09 7.34 1.85
CA MET A 1 -6.20 6.65 0.55
C MET A 1 -7.61 6.73 -0.03
N GLN A 2 -8.65 6.16 0.60
CA GLN A 2 -10.01 6.11 0.04
C GLN A 2 -10.55 7.46 -0.48
N THR A 3 -10.42 8.53 0.30
CA THR A 3 -10.89 9.88 -0.08
C THR A 3 -10.27 10.43 -1.36
N GLY A 4 -9.06 10.00 -1.74
CA GLY A 4 -8.37 10.46 -2.95
C GLY A 4 -8.12 9.34 -3.95
N TYR A 5 -8.86 8.23 -3.85
CA TYR A 5 -8.66 7.06 -4.70
C TYR A 5 -8.97 7.37 -6.17
N GLU A 6 -10.10 8.04 -6.45
CA GLU A 6 -10.48 8.44 -7.82
C GLU A 6 -9.45 9.37 -8.48
N ALA A 7 -8.80 10.24 -7.70
CA ALA A 7 -7.74 11.11 -8.21
C ALA A 7 -6.50 10.30 -8.63
N ILE A 8 -6.17 9.24 -7.89
CA ILE A 8 -5.07 8.33 -8.26
C ILE A 8 -5.43 7.53 -9.52
N GLN A 9 -6.69 7.09 -9.65
CA GLN A 9 -7.17 6.43 -10.85
C GLN A 9 -7.17 7.35 -12.08
N ALA A 10 -7.45 8.64 -11.90
CA ALA A 10 -7.41 9.62 -12.98
C ALA A 10 -5.99 9.82 -13.56
N GLU A 11 -4.94 9.54 -12.77
CA GLU A 11 -3.54 9.49 -13.23
C GLU A 11 -3.18 8.16 -13.92
N GLY A 12 -4.16 7.27 -14.17
CA GLY A 12 -3.94 5.98 -14.81
C GLY A 12 -3.33 4.91 -13.89
N ALA A 13 -3.37 5.12 -12.56
CA ALA A 13 -2.79 4.21 -11.57
C ALA A 13 -3.86 3.47 -10.74
N GLU A 14 -3.49 2.31 -10.19
CA GLU A 14 -4.31 1.53 -9.27
C GLU A 14 -3.65 1.44 -7.89
N ILE A 15 -4.45 1.51 -6.82
CA ILE A 15 -3.98 1.31 -5.45
C ILE A 15 -4.19 -0.15 -5.08
N ILE A 16 -3.12 -0.83 -4.68
CA ILE A 16 -3.20 -2.15 -4.07
C ILE A 16 -2.65 -2.06 -2.65
N ALA A 17 -3.53 -2.23 -1.66
CA ALA A 17 -3.13 -2.29 -0.26
C ALA A 17 -2.88 -3.75 0.15
N ILE A 18 -1.76 -4.02 0.80
CA ILE A 18 -1.34 -5.35 1.24
C ILE A 18 -1.03 -5.30 2.74
N SER A 19 -1.53 -6.28 3.51
CA SER A 19 -1.18 -6.45 4.92
C SER A 19 -1.01 -7.91 5.29
N ALA A 20 -0.40 -8.20 6.44
CA ALA A 20 -0.28 -9.55 6.99
C ALA A 20 -1.61 -10.08 7.57
N ASP A 21 -2.70 -9.31 7.48
CA ASP A 21 -4.02 -9.71 7.96
C ASP A 21 -4.53 -10.93 7.18
N THR A 22 -5.24 -11.82 7.86
CA THR A 22 -5.90 -12.96 7.22
C THR A 22 -6.95 -12.50 6.18
N PRO A 23 -7.32 -13.34 5.19
CA PRO A 23 -8.40 -13.02 4.26
C PRO A 23 -9.72 -12.64 4.95
N THR A 24 -10.02 -13.27 6.09
CA THR A 24 -11.20 -12.96 6.91
C THR A 24 -11.13 -11.54 7.46
N THR A 25 -10.01 -11.17 8.07
CA THR A 25 -9.79 -9.82 8.61
C THR A 25 -9.83 -8.77 7.52
N VAL A 26 -9.18 -9.01 6.37
CA VAL A 26 -9.26 -8.14 5.18
C VAL A 26 -10.71 -7.92 4.74
N GLY A 27 -11.52 -8.99 4.67
CA GLY A 27 -12.93 -8.89 4.31
C GLY A 27 -13.78 -8.11 5.31
N ILE A 28 -13.47 -8.20 6.61
CA ILE A 28 -14.11 -7.39 7.66
C ILE A 28 -13.72 -5.92 7.49
N THR A 29 -12.42 -5.62 7.40
CA THR A 29 -11.88 -4.25 7.25
C THR A 29 -12.44 -3.57 6.02
N ARG A 30 -12.46 -4.25 4.87
CA ARG A 30 -13.01 -3.69 3.62
C ARG A 30 -14.47 -3.25 3.78
N ARG A 31 -15.30 -4.08 4.44
CA ARG A 31 -16.72 -3.76 4.67
C ARG A 31 -16.90 -2.64 5.67
N ALA A 32 -16.20 -2.70 6.81
CA ALA A 32 -16.33 -1.74 7.89
C ALA A 32 -15.89 -0.33 7.48
N LEU A 33 -14.82 -0.23 6.70
CA LEU A 33 -14.25 1.04 6.24
C LEU A 33 -14.70 1.44 4.82
N GLN A 34 -15.57 0.63 4.19
CA GLN A 34 -16.07 0.84 2.83
C GLN A 34 -14.93 1.07 1.81
N ILE A 35 -13.86 0.28 1.91
CA ILE A 35 -12.71 0.38 1.01
C ILE A 35 -13.09 -0.18 -0.36
N THR A 36 -12.84 0.59 -1.41
CA THR A 36 -13.17 0.22 -2.80
C THR A 36 -11.97 -0.14 -3.66
N TYR A 37 -10.75 0.24 -3.24
CA TYR A 37 -9.53 -0.24 -3.88
C TYR A 37 -9.21 -1.69 -3.44
N PRO A 38 -8.45 -2.45 -4.26
CA PRO A 38 -7.95 -3.76 -3.87
C PRO A 38 -7.23 -3.78 -2.51
N LEU A 39 -7.73 -4.62 -1.60
CA LEU A 39 -7.14 -4.90 -0.30
C LEU A 39 -6.82 -6.40 -0.24
N LEU A 40 -5.53 -6.73 -0.16
CA LEU A 40 -5.01 -8.09 -0.26
C LEU A 40 -4.42 -8.57 1.07
N SER A 41 -4.59 -9.86 1.33
CA SER A 41 -3.95 -10.57 2.43
C SER A 41 -2.61 -11.13 1.96
N ASP A 42 -1.55 -10.87 2.72
CA ASP A 42 -0.24 -11.51 2.66
C ASP A 42 0.05 -12.18 4.01
N GLU A 43 -0.86 -13.06 4.46
CA GLU A 43 -0.77 -13.77 5.74
C GLU A 43 0.55 -14.54 5.91
N ALA A 44 1.04 -15.12 4.81
CA ALA A 44 2.34 -15.80 4.76
C ALA A 44 3.55 -14.83 4.77
N LYS A 45 3.32 -13.52 4.66
CA LYS A 45 4.32 -12.44 4.60
C LYS A 45 5.30 -12.58 3.43
N SER A 46 4.90 -13.23 2.35
CA SER A 46 5.76 -13.49 1.19
C SER A 46 6.12 -12.19 0.48
N ALA A 47 5.13 -11.32 0.23
CA ALA A 47 5.35 -10.03 -0.40
C ALA A 47 6.05 -9.06 0.57
N ILE A 48 5.62 -9.02 1.82
CA ILE A 48 6.20 -8.18 2.88
C ILE A 48 7.70 -8.47 3.03
N THR A 49 8.08 -9.76 3.01
CA THR A 49 9.48 -10.19 3.06
C THR A 49 10.23 -9.86 1.77
N ALA A 50 9.64 -10.16 0.60
CA ALA A 50 10.27 -9.90 -0.70
C ALA A 50 10.56 -8.41 -0.94
N TYR A 51 9.73 -7.52 -0.41
CA TYR A 51 9.92 -6.06 -0.49
C TYR A 51 10.78 -5.49 0.64
N ASN A 52 11.26 -6.35 1.56
CA ASN A 52 12.08 -5.99 2.71
C ASN A 52 11.40 -4.95 3.62
N VAL A 53 10.11 -5.16 3.91
CA VAL A 53 9.28 -4.27 4.72
C VAL A 53 8.64 -4.97 5.92
N LEU A 54 9.24 -6.03 6.41
CA LEU A 54 8.89 -6.58 7.72
C LEU A 54 9.23 -5.55 8.82
N ASP A 55 8.33 -5.33 9.77
CA ASP A 55 8.58 -4.38 10.85
C ASP A 55 9.60 -4.95 11.86
N PRO A 56 10.71 -4.24 12.15
CA PRO A 56 11.76 -4.73 13.03
C PRO A 56 11.35 -4.76 14.51
N GLY A 57 10.32 -4.00 14.92
CA GLY A 57 9.76 -4.03 16.26
C GLY A 57 8.60 -5.01 16.43
N ASN A 58 8.01 -5.46 15.32
CA ASN A 58 6.94 -6.46 15.30
C ASN A 58 6.92 -7.25 13.99
N GLU A 59 7.58 -8.41 13.98
CA GLU A 59 7.67 -9.30 12.81
C GLU A 59 6.33 -9.90 12.34
N GLN A 60 5.20 -9.57 12.97
CA GLN A 60 3.88 -9.95 12.51
C GLN A 60 3.26 -8.94 11.53
N ILE A 61 3.85 -7.76 11.37
CA ILE A 61 3.29 -6.71 10.52
C ILE A 61 4.32 -6.18 9.52
N ALA A 62 3.82 -5.57 8.46
CA ALA A 62 4.63 -4.75 7.59
C ALA A 62 4.87 -3.38 8.23
N ARG A 63 6.09 -2.84 8.10
CA ARG A 63 6.30 -1.41 8.31
C ARG A 63 5.58 -0.64 7.19
N PRO A 64 5.00 0.55 7.46
CA PRO A 64 4.36 1.36 6.41
C PRO A 64 5.32 1.66 5.26
N ALA A 65 4.90 1.35 4.04
CA ALA A 65 5.66 1.52 2.83
C ALA A 65 4.72 1.80 1.65
N THR A 66 5.20 2.59 0.68
CA THR A 66 4.49 2.81 -0.59
C THR A 66 5.49 2.66 -1.73
N TYR A 67 5.09 1.98 -2.80
CA TYR A 67 5.89 1.82 -4.01
C TYR A 67 5.05 2.25 -5.21
N LEU A 68 5.66 2.96 -6.15
CA LEU A 68 5.11 3.17 -7.49
C LEU A 68 5.81 2.21 -8.42
N ILE A 69 5.04 1.32 -9.03
CA ILE A 69 5.49 0.27 -9.92
C ILE A 69 4.84 0.54 -11.28
N ASP A 70 5.64 0.56 -12.34
CA ASP A 70 5.10 0.74 -13.69
C ASP A 70 4.58 -0.57 -14.30
N GLU A 71 4.01 -0.50 -15.50
CA GLU A 71 3.44 -1.66 -16.21
C GLU A 71 4.48 -2.72 -16.59
N SER A 72 5.78 -2.37 -16.61
CA SER A 72 6.88 -3.32 -16.82
C SER A 72 7.32 -4.01 -15.52
N GLY A 73 6.66 -3.72 -14.39
CA GLY A 73 6.98 -4.29 -13.08
C GLY A 73 8.19 -3.64 -12.41
N ILE A 74 8.63 -2.47 -12.87
CA ILE A 74 9.79 -1.77 -12.31
C ILE A 74 9.34 -0.76 -11.26
N ILE A 75 9.97 -0.80 -10.09
CA ILE A 75 9.79 0.22 -9.05
C ILE A 75 10.40 1.54 -9.57
N ARG A 76 9.54 2.52 -9.85
CA ARG A 76 9.95 3.87 -10.27
C ARG A 76 10.19 4.79 -9.09
N TRP A 77 9.49 4.54 -7.99
CA TRP A 77 9.62 5.32 -6.77
C TRP A 77 9.22 4.51 -5.55
N LYS A 78 9.77 4.87 -4.38
CA LYS A 78 9.42 4.26 -3.10
C LYS A 78 9.43 5.29 -1.97
N PHE A 79 8.55 5.08 -1.02
CA PHE A 79 8.52 5.77 0.26
C PHE A 79 8.57 4.76 1.39
N LEU A 80 9.55 4.95 2.26
CA LEU A 80 9.73 4.18 3.48
C LEU A 80 10.13 5.15 4.58
N ASP A 81 9.20 5.47 5.49
CA ASP A 81 9.54 6.36 6.60
C ASP A 81 10.24 5.60 7.72
N VAL A 82 11.18 6.27 8.37
CA VAL A 82 11.77 5.87 9.65
C VAL A 82 10.83 6.15 10.81
N GLN A 83 9.91 7.11 10.66
CA GLN A 83 8.93 7.45 11.68
C GLN A 83 7.73 6.51 11.64
N LEU A 84 7.48 5.82 12.76
CA LEU A 84 6.32 4.95 12.94
C LEU A 84 5.02 5.67 12.60
N GLY A 85 4.25 5.07 11.69
CA GLY A 85 2.87 5.48 11.41
C GLY A 85 2.69 6.56 10.33
N LYS A 86 3.75 7.19 9.80
CA LYS A 86 3.58 8.08 8.65
C LYS A 86 3.24 7.26 7.40
N ARG A 87 2.13 7.63 6.78
CA ARG A 87 1.69 7.12 5.47
C ARG A 87 1.59 8.30 4.54
N LEU A 88 1.88 8.09 3.26
CA LEU A 88 1.59 9.10 2.26
C LEU A 88 0.09 9.40 2.24
N SER A 89 -0.23 10.65 1.98
CA SER A 89 -1.55 11.08 1.56
C SER A 89 -1.79 10.73 0.09
N SER A 90 -3.05 10.69 -0.33
CA SER A 90 -3.39 10.51 -1.74
C SER A 90 -2.85 11.64 -2.62
N ALA A 91 -2.76 12.87 -2.09
CA ALA A 91 -2.21 14.01 -2.81
C ALA A 91 -0.70 13.87 -3.06
N GLU A 92 0.06 13.36 -2.08
CA GLU A 92 1.48 13.06 -2.28
C GLU A 92 1.67 11.95 -3.32
N ILE A 93 0.82 10.92 -3.33
CA ILE A 93 0.89 9.87 -4.36
C ILE A 93 0.66 10.45 -5.76
N VAL A 94 -0.38 11.26 -5.95
CA VAL A 94 -0.66 11.92 -7.24
C VAL A 94 0.52 12.78 -7.67
N ALA A 95 1.11 13.55 -6.75
CA ALA A 95 2.26 14.39 -7.05
C ALA A 95 3.49 13.58 -7.49
N GLU A 96 3.71 12.37 -6.96
CA GLU A 96 4.79 11.49 -7.42
C GLU A 96 4.46 10.79 -8.75
N LEU A 97 3.19 10.43 -9.00
CA LEU A 97 2.75 9.87 -10.27
C LEU A 97 2.97 10.85 -11.43
N GLN A 98 2.70 12.14 -11.22
CA GLN A 98 2.90 13.19 -12.24
C GLN A 98 4.37 13.45 -12.61
N LYS A 99 5.33 12.83 -11.91
CA LYS A 99 6.77 12.93 -12.21
C LYS A 99 7.30 11.77 -13.05
N LEU A 100 6.51 10.70 -13.20
CA LEU A 100 6.80 9.53 -14.03
C LEU A 100 6.46 9.81 -15.49
#